data_AF-A0A1I1MAD3-F1
#
_entry.id   AF-A0A1I1MAD3-F1
#
_cell.length_a   1.000
_cell.length_b   1.000
_cell.length_c   1.000
_cell.angle_alpha   90.00
_cell.angle_beta   90.00
_cell.angle_gamma   90.00
#
_symmetry.space_group_name_H-M   'P 1'
#
loop_
_entity.id
_entity.type
_entity.pdbx_description
1 polymer ?
#
loop_
_entity_poly.entity_id
_entity_poly.type
_entity_poly.pdbx_seq_one_letter_code
_entity_poly.pdbx_strand_id
1 'polypeptide(L)'
;MRAGCYQNGLWAVAVAEAGRQEGCDLIGGGVVMAPTGEVLARAAGTGDEGIPARVDLDRCTEIRANVFDFAGHRQPDADGLPIK
;
A
#
# COMPACT_ATOMS: atom_id res chain seq x y z
N MET A 1 4.61 -3.05 2.76
CA MET A 1 3.53 -2.41 1.98
C MET A 1 2.37 -1.93 2.87
N ARG A 2 1.73 -2.78 3.71
CA ARG A 2 0.65 -2.36 4.63
C ARG A 2 0.95 -1.09 5.43
N ALA A 3 2.13 -1.04 6.07
CA ALA A 3 2.57 0.13 6.83
C ALA A 3 2.64 1.39 5.96
N GLY A 4 3.16 1.29 4.74
CA GLY A 4 3.26 2.42 3.81
C GLY A 4 1.90 3.00 3.42
N CYS A 5 0.89 2.14 3.21
CA CYS A 5 -0.49 2.59 2.99
C CYS A 5 -1.00 3.40 4.18
N TYR A 6 -0.95 2.80 5.38
CA TYR A 6 -1.42 3.44 6.61
C TYR A 6 -0.72 4.77 6.87
N GLN A 7 0.61 4.76 6.91
CA GLN A 7 1.44 5.91 7.26
C GLN A 7 1.33 7.09 6.28
N ASN A 8 0.83 6.86 5.06
CA ASN A 8 0.68 7.91 4.05
C ASN A 8 -0.78 8.15 3.65
N GLY A 9 -1.74 7.42 4.23
CA GLY A 9 -3.14 7.43 3.81
C GLY A 9 -3.30 7.19 2.32
N LEU A 10 -2.68 6.14 1.77
CA LEU A 10 -2.68 5.83 0.33
C LEU A 10 -3.19 4.44 0.02
N TRP A 11 -3.91 4.34 -1.09
CA TRP A 11 -4.12 3.08 -1.78
C TRP A 11 -2.82 2.55 -2.36
N ALA A 12 -2.62 1.23 -2.31
CA ALA A 12 -1.54 0.59 -3.05
C ALA A 12 -1.98 -0.77 -3.61
N VAL A 13 -1.43 -1.09 -4.78
CA VAL A 13 -1.59 -2.36 -5.47
C VAL A 13 -0.20 -2.92 -5.72
N ALA A 14 0.02 -4.19 -5.36
CA ALA A 14 1.21 -4.94 -5.73
C ALA A 14 0.78 -6.16 -6.52
N VAL A 15 1.38 -6.31 -7.69
CA VAL A 15 1.19 -7.44 -8.58
C VAL A 15 2.45 -8.28 -8.54
N ALA A 16 2.29 -9.60 -8.52
CA ALA A 16 3.39 -10.54 -8.44
C ALA A 16 3.44 -11.40 -9.70
N GLU A 17 4.63 -11.53 -10.28
CA GLU A 17 4.97 -12.66 -11.15
C GLU A 17 5.47 -13.78 -10.24
N ALA A 18 4.77 -14.91 -10.27
CA ALA A 18 4.84 -15.93 -9.24
C ALA A 18 5.01 -17.33 -9.83
N GLY A 19 5.22 -18.32 -8.95
CA GLY A 19 5.34 -19.72 -9.36
C GLY A 19 6.78 -20.09 -9.70
N ARG A 20 6.97 -21.22 -10.38
CA ARG A 20 8.31 -21.76 -10.65
C ARG A 20 8.81 -21.34 -12.03
N GLN A 21 9.87 -20.54 -12.05
CA GLN A 21 10.53 -20.09 -13.27
C GLN A 21 12.01 -20.42 -13.23
N GLU A 22 12.52 -21.04 -14.30
CA GLU A 22 13.95 -21.41 -14.45
C GLU A 22 14.56 -22.15 -13.25
N GLY A 23 13.75 -22.90 -12.51
CA GLY A 23 14.24 -23.61 -11.33
C GLY A 23 14.25 -22.77 -10.03
N CYS A 24 13.61 -21.60 -10.02
CA CYS A 24 13.41 -20.75 -8.85
C CYS A 24 11.91 -20.61 -8.53
N ASP A 25 11.54 -20.66 -7.24
CA ASP A 25 10.17 -20.40 -6.80
C ASP A 25 10.01 -18.92 -6.49
N LEU A 26 9.14 -18.25 -7.23
CA LEU A 26 8.85 -16.83 -7.11
C LEU A 26 7.65 -16.60 -6.19
N ILE A 27 7.75 -15.56 -5.37
CA ILE A 27 6.76 -15.20 -4.36
C ILE A 27 5.51 -14.65 -5.06
N GLY A 28 4.35 -15.25 -4.77
CA GLY A 28 3.05 -14.74 -5.20
C GLY A 28 2.41 -13.77 -4.21
N GLY A 29 1.08 -13.83 -4.10
CA GLY A 29 0.34 -13.05 -3.12
C GLY A 29 0.23 -11.56 -3.46
N GLY A 30 0.03 -11.26 -4.75
CA GLY A 30 -0.42 -9.93 -5.20
C GLY A 30 -1.60 -9.44 -4.35
N VAL A 31 -1.72 -8.13 -4.13
CA VAL A 31 -2.59 -7.57 -3.09
C VAL A 31 -3.06 -6.15 -3.42
N VAL A 32 -4.29 -5.85 -3.04
CA VAL A 32 -4.88 -4.49 -3.04
C VAL A 32 -5.11 -4.06 -1.60
N MET A 33 -4.67 -2.85 -1.24
CA MET A 33 -4.78 -2.32 0.13
C MET A 33 -5.33 -0.91 0.19
N ALA A 34 -6.16 -0.69 1.21
CA ALA A 34 -6.78 0.58 1.52
C ALA A 34 -5.81 1.55 2.22
N PRO A 35 -6.14 2.86 2.25
CA PRO A 35 -5.40 3.89 2.98
C PRO A 35 -5.19 3.56 4.46
N THR A 36 -6.11 2.82 5.06
CA THR A 36 -6.05 2.32 6.45
C THR A 36 -5.05 1.18 6.67
N GLY A 37 -4.42 0.66 5.61
CA GLY A 37 -3.54 -0.51 5.66
C GLY A 37 -4.28 -1.84 5.63
N GLU A 38 -5.62 -1.83 5.54
CA GLU A 38 -6.45 -3.02 5.35
C GLU A 38 -6.19 -3.67 4.01
N VAL A 39 -6.15 -5.01 3.97
CA VAL A 39 -6.07 -5.78 2.72
C VAL A 39 -7.48 -6.07 2.24
N LEU A 40 -7.84 -5.59 1.05
CA LEU A 40 -9.16 -5.83 0.48
C LEU A 40 -9.22 -7.08 -0.39
N ALA A 41 -8.14 -7.37 -1.10
CA ALA A 41 -8.02 -8.56 -1.93
C ALA A 41 -6.55 -9.02 -1.95
N ARG A 42 -6.35 -10.34 -2.00
CA ARG A 42 -5.03 -10.99 -2.06
C ARG A 42 -5.13 -12.24 -2.91
N ALA A 43 -4.16 -12.42 -3.80
CA ALA A 43 -4.06 -13.62 -4.62
C ALA A 43 -3.76 -14.82 -3.73
N ALA A 44 -4.52 -15.90 -3.92
CA ALA A 44 -4.37 -17.13 -3.15
C ALA A 44 -3.34 -18.09 -3.79
N GLY A 45 -3.18 -18.01 -5.11
CA GLY A 45 -2.29 -18.87 -5.89
C GLY A 45 -0.99 -18.19 -6.34
N THR A 46 -0.28 -18.92 -7.19
CA THR A 46 0.98 -18.51 -7.83
C THR A 46 0.91 -18.55 -9.36
N GLY A 47 -0.27 -18.85 -9.93
CA GLY A 47 -0.52 -18.75 -11.36
C GLY A 47 -1.31 -17.50 -11.70
N ASP A 48 -1.84 -17.44 -12.93
CA ASP A 48 -2.66 -16.32 -13.40
C ASP A 48 -3.93 -16.19 -12.56
N GLU A 49 -4.07 -15.06 -11.87
CA GLU A 49 -5.18 -14.79 -10.96
C GLU A 49 -5.55 -13.30 -10.97
N GLY A 50 -6.84 -12.99 -11.02
CA GLY A 50 -7.37 -11.63 -10.88
C GLY A 50 -7.95 -11.39 -9.50
N ILE A 51 -7.60 -10.26 -8.88
CA ILE A 51 -8.05 -9.89 -7.52
C ILE A 51 -8.74 -8.52 -7.50
N PRO A 52 -10.00 -8.43 -7.97
CA PRO A 52 -10.71 -7.16 -8.06
C PRO A 52 -11.03 -6.58 -6.67
N ALA A 53 -10.98 -5.25 -6.56
CA ALA A 53 -11.41 -4.52 -5.38
C ALA A 53 -12.10 -3.21 -5.78
N ARG A 54 -13.06 -2.75 -4.96
CA ARG A 54 -13.65 -1.42 -5.13
C ARG A 54 -12.74 -0.39 -4.44
N VAL A 55 -12.38 0.64 -5.19
CA VAL A 55 -11.48 1.71 -4.73
C VAL A 55 -12.27 3.00 -4.69
N ASP A 56 -12.43 3.55 -3.50
CA ASP A 56 -12.93 4.89 -3.27
C ASP A 56 -11.75 5.79 -2.89
N LEU A 57 -11.41 6.72 -3.78
CA LEU A 57 -10.22 7.56 -3.62
C LEU A 57 -10.40 8.60 -2.52
N ASP A 58 -11.64 8.99 -2.19
CA ASP A 58 -11.92 10.00 -1.17
C ASP A 58 -11.53 9.49 0.23
N ARG A 59 -11.50 8.17 0.42
CA ARG A 59 -11.03 7.52 1.66
C ARG A 59 -9.58 7.84 2.03
N CYS A 60 -8.75 8.34 1.10
CA CYS A 60 -7.42 8.84 1.46
C CYS A 60 -7.49 9.98 2.49
N THR A 61 -8.56 10.78 2.41
CA THR A 61 -8.77 11.96 3.26
C THR A 61 -9.01 11.59 4.72
N GLU A 62 -9.63 10.43 4.99
CA GLU A 62 -9.95 9.94 6.35
C GLU A 62 -8.75 10.05 7.30
N ILE A 63 -7.57 9.72 6.80
CA ILE A 63 -6.34 9.64 7.59
C ILE A 63 -5.48 10.89 7.41
N ARG A 64 -5.43 11.44 6.19
CA ARG A 64 -4.63 12.61 5.82
C ARG A 64 -5.14 13.93 6.40
N ALA A 65 -6.43 14.03 6.67
CA ALA A 65 -7.00 15.20 7.35
C ALA A 65 -6.93 15.11 8.88
N ASN A 66 -6.43 13.98 9.42
CA ASN A 66 -6.39 13.69 10.85
C ASN A 66 -4.97 13.24 11.25
N VAL A 67 -4.80 11.97 11.64
CA VAL A 67 -3.56 11.45 12.23
C VAL A 67 -2.32 11.65 11.35
N PHE A 68 -2.46 11.63 10.02
CA PHE A 68 -1.35 11.89 9.09
C PHE A 68 -1.55 13.20 8.29
N ASP A 69 -2.07 14.25 8.93
CA ASP A 69 -1.91 15.62 8.42
C ASP A 69 -0.44 16.03 8.50
N PHE A 70 0.25 15.95 7.36
CA PHE A 70 1.67 16.29 7.31
C PHE A 70 1.95 17.78 7.54
N ALA A 71 1.04 18.67 7.14
CA ALA A 71 1.22 20.10 7.37
C ALA A 71 1.05 20.45 8.86
N GLY A 72 0.12 19.77 9.53
CA GLY A 72 -0.12 19.94 10.96
C GLY A 72 0.90 19.22 11.87
N HIS A 73 1.46 18.09 11.45
CA HIS A 73 2.18 17.19 12.37
C HIS A 73 3.66 16.95 12.08
N ARG A 74 4.15 17.08 10.84
CA ARG A 74 5.58 16.82 10.55
C ARG A 74 6.46 17.99 11.00
N GLN A 75 7.70 17.69 11.40
CA GLN A 75 8.68 18.69 11.82
C GLN A 75 9.98 18.56 11.03
N PRO A 76 9.98 18.99 9.75
CA PRO A 76 11.09 18.81 8.82
C PRO A 76 12.47 19.20 9.35
N ASP A 77 12.57 20.36 10.00
CA ASP A 77 13.83 20.90 10.52
C ASP A 77 14.37 20.06 11.69
N ALA A 78 13.48 19.56 12.55
CA ALA A 78 13.84 18.69 13.67
C ALA A 78 14.20 17.27 13.21
N ASP A 79 13.54 16.79 12.15
CA ASP A 79 13.78 15.47 11.55
C ASP A 79 15.08 15.42 10.72
N GLY A 80 15.80 16.55 10.60
CA GLY A 80 17.00 16.67 9.77
C GLY A 80 16.73 16.47 8.29
N LEU A 81 15.47 16.65 7.86
CA LEU A 81 15.04 16.53 6.48
C LEU A 81 15.12 17.92 5.83
N PRO A 82 16.03 18.14 4.86
CA PRO A 82 16.08 19.41 4.16
C PRO A 82 14.89 19.49 3.22
N ILE A 83 13.79 20.06 3.68
CA ILE A 83 12.64 20.37 2.83
C ILE A 83 12.84 21.82 2.37
N LYS A 84 13.16 21.99 1.08
CA LYS A 84 13.17 23.29 0.41
C LYS A 84 11.75 23.70 0.05
#